data_AF-A0A8E7U616-F1
#
_entry.id   AF-A0A8E7U616-F1
#
_cell.length_a   1.000
_cell.length_b   1.000
_cell.length_c   1.000
_cell.angle_alpha   90.00
_cell.angle_beta   90.00
_cell.angle_gamma   90.00
#
_symmetry.space_group_name_H-M   'P 1'
#
loop_
_entity.id
_entity.type
_entity.pdbx_description
1 polymer ?
#
loop_
_entity_poly.entity_id
_entity_poly.type
_entity_poly.pdbx_seq_one_letter_code
_entity_poly.pdbx_strand_id
1 'polypeptide(L)'
;MGLLKFIFNLFQSKANKTNAADHVKEPISEVTAEEIKPVEDSPCKIPQARIRTKDYSQMKVSINMPFKDYSYLSVNDLDFFGLFSRSTSGEWIIAWQDRDVKNGVGGCRTSGKGHYVLYNDREKKIVVYGKKLERPDAGKVLNNGVFMLTDNRFGNALKSSIYVFNARGETLFRRTFGTNIAKSHLSSGGEVLTLTFWGGSGTEANKVYTIDIETKKIISRKPAPHCVKK
;
A
#
# COMPACT_ATOMS: atom_id res chain seq x y z
N MET A 1 -4.86 -58.31 39.48
CA MET A 1 -5.30 -58.17 38.08
C MET A 1 -4.66 -56.91 37.53
N GLY A 2 -3.58 -57.11 36.78
CA GLY A 2 -2.45 -56.21 36.69
C GLY A 2 -2.42 -55.36 35.44
N LEU A 3 -2.30 -54.07 35.70
CA LEU A 3 -1.97 -52.96 34.82
C LEU A 3 -0.52 -53.09 34.33
N LEU A 4 -0.18 -54.03 33.44
CA LEU A 4 1.13 -54.09 32.76
C LEU A 4 1.13 -55.08 31.57
N LYS A 5 0.35 -54.82 30.50
CA LYS A 5 0.39 -55.60 29.25
C LYS A 5 0.21 -54.73 28.00
N PHE A 6 0.95 -53.62 27.91
CA PHE A 6 0.97 -52.81 26.68
C PHE A 6 2.38 -52.34 26.24
N ILE A 7 3.43 -52.86 26.86
CA ILE A 7 4.82 -52.64 26.43
C ILE A 7 5.43 -54.03 26.26
N PHE A 8 5.42 -54.60 25.05
CA PHE A 8 6.43 -55.59 24.59
C PHE A 8 6.29 -56.08 23.13
N ASN A 9 5.64 -55.36 22.21
CA ASN A 9 5.52 -55.83 20.81
C ASN A 9 5.83 -54.75 19.77
N LEU A 10 6.96 -54.05 19.88
CA LEU A 10 7.44 -53.25 18.76
C LEU A 10 8.97 -53.14 18.64
N PHE A 11 9.70 -54.17 19.06
CA PHE A 11 11.12 -54.27 18.75
C PHE A 11 11.51 -55.69 18.35
N GLN A 12 12.20 -55.75 17.21
CA GLN A 12 12.95 -56.88 16.63
C GLN A 12 12.18 -57.85 15.74
N SER A 13 12.06 -57.49 14.46
CA SER A 13 12.47 -58.41 13.39
C SER A 13 13.48 -57.73 12.47
N LYS A 14 14.70 -58.28 12.53
CA LYS A 14 15.91 -58.05 11.75
C LYS A 14 15.61 -57.91 10.24
N ALA A 15 16.08 -56.85 9.60
CA ALA A 15 17.35 -56.77 8.87
C ALA A 15 17.55 -57.88 7.82
N ASN A 16 17.50 -57.54 6.51
CA ASN A 16 18.71 -57.47 5.69
C ASN A 16 18.48 -57.03 4.23
N LYS A 17 19.52 -56.34 3.71
CA LYS A 17 20.03 -56.28 2.32
C LYS A 17 19.38 -55.36 1.29
N THR A 18 20.03 -54.18 1.15
CA THR A 18 20.67 -53.64 -0.07
C THR A 18 20.07 -54.00 -1.43
N ASN A 19 19.65 -52.96 -2.17
CA ASN A 19 20.07 -52.64 -3.53
C ASN A 19 19.58 -51.20 -3.82
N ALA A 20 20.52 -50.26 -3.98
CA ALA A 20 20.97 -49.75 -5.28
C ALA A 20 20.12 -48.53 -5.70
N ALA A 21 20.84 -47.44 -5.94
CA ALA A 21 20.33 -46.13 -6.26
C ALA A 21 19.56 -46.15 -7.59
N ASP A 22 18.33 -45.63 -7.58
CA ASP A 22 17.73 -45.03 -8.76
C ASP A 22 17.53 -43.54 -8.49
N HIS A 23 18.43 -42.76 -9.10
CA HIS A 23 18.29 -41.33 -9.26
C HIS A 23 17.03 -41.06 -10.10
N VAL A 24 15.96 -40.60 -9.44
CA VAL A 24 14.93 -39.82 -10.13
C VAL A 24 15.57 -38.47 -10.49
N LYS A 25 16.17 -38.41 -11.68
CA LYS A 25 16.48 -37.15 -12.35
C LYS A 25 15.15 -36.48 -12.69
N GLU A 26 14.69 -35.57 -11.85
CA GLU A 26 13.76 -34.56 -12.31
C GLU A 26 14.51 -33.67 -13.33
N PRO A 27 13.96 -33.45 -14.53
CA PRO A 27 14.59 -32.59 -15.50
C PRO A 27 14.55 -31.16 -14.98
N ILE A 28 15.72 -30.64 -14.61
CA ILE A 28 15.97 -29.20 -14.51
C ILE A 28 15.83 -28.67 -15.94
N SER A 29 14.63 -28.25 -16.31
CA SER A 29 14.46 -27.35 -17.43
C SER A 29 15.07 -26.01 -17.01
N GLU A 30 16.26 -25.72 -17.51
CA GLU A 30 16.80 -24.36 -17.54
C GLU A 30 15.78 -23.47 -18.25
N VAL A 31 15.01 -22.71 -17.45
CA VAL A 31 14.20 -21.62 -17.99
C VAL A 31 15.17 -20.47 -18.21
N THR A 32 15.64 -20.39 -19.45
CA THR A 32 16.36 -19.28 -20.02
C THR A 32 15.66 -17.95 -19.71
N ALA A 33 16.46 -16.91 -19.48
CA ALA A 33 15.99 -15.55 -19.26
C ALA A 33 15.38 -14.96 -20.55
N GLU A 34 14.20 -15.42 -20.93
CA GLU A 34 13.37 -14.79 -21.94
C GLU A 34 12.44 -13.77 -21.27
N GLU A 35 12.86 -12.51 -21.37
CA GLU A 35 12.02 -11.35 -21.68
C GLU A 35 10.59 -11.37 -21.09
N ILE A 36 10.45 -10.87 -19.86
CA ILE A 36 9.13 -10.47 -19.32
C ILE A 36 8.60 -9.33 -20.20
N LYS A 37 7.79 -9.68 -21.21
CA LYS A 37 7.06 -8.69 -21.98
C LYS A 37 6.09 -7.96 -21.04
N PRO A 38 6.01 -6.62 -21.11
CA PRO A 38 5.01 -5.89 -20.36
C PRO A 38 3.63 -6.41 -20.76
N VAL A 39 2.78 -6.70 -19.77
CA VAL A 39 1.37 -6.92 -20.00
C VAL A 39 0.83 -5.60 -20.54
N GLU A 40 0.56 -5.54 -21.85
CA GLU A 40 -0.19 -4.45 -22.44
C GLU A 40 -1.60 -4.48 -21.88
N ASP A 41 -1.90 -3.56 -20.96
CA ASP A 41 -3.27 -3.27 -20.58
C ASP A 41 -4.01 -2.83 -21.85
N SER A 42 -5.03 -3.60 -22.22
CA SER A 42 -5.98 -3.25 -23.28
C SER A 42 -6.40 -1.78 -23.13
N PRO A 43 -6.42 -0.98 -24.22
CA PRO A 43 -6.65 0.46 -24.12
C PRO A 43 -8.01 0.70 -23.47
N CYS A 44 -7.96 1.13 -22.20
CA CYS A 44 -9.13 1.63 -21.51
C CYS A 44 -9.60 2.85 -22.31
N LYS A 45 -10.73 2.71 -23.03
CA LYS A 45 -11.38 3.84 -23.71
C LYS A 45 -11.44 4.98 -22.72
N ILE A 46 -10.68 6.06 -22.97
CA ILE A 46 -10.63 7.23 -22.11
C ILE A 46 -12.08 7.73 -22.01
N PRO A 47 -12.76 7.57 -20.86
CA PRO A 47 -14.06 8.16 -20.70
C PRO A 47 -13.83 9.66 -20.72
N GLN A 48 -14.40 10.35 -21.72
CA GLN A 48 -14.40 11.81 -21.72
C GLN A 48 -14.98 12.26 -20.38
N ALA A 49 -14.18 12.96 -19.59
CA ALA A 49 -14.54 13.41 -18.26
C ALA A 49 -15.72 14.39 -18.38
N ARG A 50 -16.94 13.92 -18.15
CA ARG A 50 -18.04 14.81 -17.74
C ARG A 50 -17.72 15.28 -16.33
N ILE A 51 -16.96 16.36 -16.23
CA ILE A 51 -16.63 17.02 -14.97
C ILE A 51 -17.92 17.71 -14.47
N ARG A 52 -18.78 16.98 -13.78
CA ARG A 52 -19.67 17.57 -12.79
C ARG A 52 -18.84 17.75 -11.52
N THR A 53 -18.04 18.81 -11.45
CA THR A 53 -17.37 19.17 -10.19
C THR A 53 -18.40 19.80 -9.28
N LYS A 54 -18.91 19.00 -8.34
CA LYS A 54 -19.46 19.56 -7.11
C LYS A 54 -18.37 20.45 -6.52
N ASP A 55 -18.67 21.72 -6.29
CA ASP A 55 -17.74 22.62 -5.63
C ASP A 55 -17.67 22.24 -4.14
N TYR A 56 -16.46 21.88 -3.69
CA TYR A 56 -16.18 21.51 -2.30
C TYR A 56 -15.55 22.66 -1.52
N SER A 57 -15.21 23.77 -2.19
CA SER A 57 -14.38 24.84 -1.61
C SER A 57 -15.00 25.51 -0.39
N GLN A 58 -16.34 25.53 -0.31
CA GLN A 58 -17.10 26.20 0.74
C GLN A 58 -17.48 25.28 1.91
N MET A 59 -17.10 23.99 1.87
CA MET A 59 -17.48 23.05 2.92
C MET A 59 -16.70 23.32 4.20
N LYS A 60 -17.39 23.24 5.34
CA LYS A 60 -16.77 23.45 6.66
C LYS A 60 -15.89 22.26 7.03
N VAL A 61 -14.63 22.56 7.34
CA VAL A 61 -13.64 21.58 7.80
C VAL A 61 -13.39 21.81 9.29
N SER A 62 -13.37 20.73 10.05
CA SER A 62 -12.95 20.74 11.45
C SER A 62 -11.69 19.91 11.61
N ILE A 63 -10.67 20.51 12.21
CA ILE A 63 -9.41 19.85 12.53
C ILE A 63 -9.46 19.51 14.02
N ASN A 64 -9.54 18.22 14.30
CA ASN A 64 -9.64 17.71 15.66
C ASN A 64 -8.25 17.34 16.16
N MET A 65 -7.85 18.02 17.24
CA MET A 65 -6.60 17.79 17.98
C MET A 65 -6.61 16.38 18.61
N PRO A 66 -5.43 15.82 18.96
CA PRO A 66 -5.26 14.38 18.97
C PRO A 66 -6.15 13.65 19.98
N PHE A 67 -6.76 12.56 19.51
CA PHE A 67 -7.33 11.52 20.37
C PHE A 67 -6.37 10.33 20.35
N LYS A 68 -5.77 10.00 21.50
CA LYS A 68 -4.76 8.94 21.65
C LYS A 68 -3.61 9.07 20.63
N ASP A 69 -2.98 10.24 20.57
CA ASP A 69 -1.84 10.58 19.69
C ASP A 69 -2.13 10.69 18.18
N TYR A 70 -3.37 10.44 17.75
CA TYR A 70 -3.78 10.59 16.34
C TYR A 70 -4.62 11.85 16.13
N SER A 71 -4.25 12.66 15.15
CA SER A 71 -5.02 13.84 14.74
C SER A 71 -5.97 13.50 13.59
N TYR A 72 -7.19 14.06 13.62
CA TYR A 72 -8.24 13.75 12.66
C TYR A 72 -8.77 15.02 11.98
N LEU A 73 -9.20 14.89 10.73
CA LEU A 73 -9.90 15.92 9.98
C LEU A 73 -11.30 15.41 9.66
N SER A 74 -12.29 16.26 9.90
CA SER A 74 -13.69 15.97 9.58
C SER A 74 -14.29 16.98 8.62
N VAL A 75 -15.16 16.49 7.73
CA VAL A 75 -15.98 17.30 6.82
C VAL A 75 -17.38 16.72 6.85
N ASN A 76 -18.28 17.36 7.59
CA ASN A 76 -19.62 16.82 7.88
C ASN A 76 -20.44 16.63 6.59
N ASP A 77 -20.37 17.58 5.66
CA ASP A 77 -21.10 17.53 4.36
C ASP A 77 -20.67 16.37 3.46
N LEU A 78 -19.55 15.71 3.78
CA LEU A 78 -19.01 14.56 3.06
C LEU A 78 -19.10 13.26 3.86
N ASP A 79 -19.63 13.29 5.09
CA ASP A 79 -19.51 12.22 6.10
C ASP A 79 -18.05 11.72 6.20
N PHE A 80 -17.12 12.67 6.17
CA PHE A 80 -15.69 12.38 6.18
C PHE A 80 -15.15 12.55 7.59
N PHE A 81 -14.46 11.52 8.08
CA PHE A 81 -13.69 11.54 9.32
C PHE A 81 -12.45 10.66 9.13
N GLY A 82 -11.28 11.29 9.03
CA GLY A 82 -10.07 10.60 8.59
C GLY A 82 -8.81 11.10 9.31
N LEU A 83 -7.78 10.25 9.30
CA LEU A 83 -6.44 10.66 9.72
C LEU A 83 -5.89 11.68 8.73
N PHE A 84 -4.96 12.53 9.18
CA PHE A 84 -4.32 13.48 8.28
C PHE A 84 -2.83 13.64 8.52
N SER A 85 -2.17 14.23 7.53
CA SER A 85 -0.84 14.80 7.66
C SER A 85 -0.85 16.24 7.13
N ARG A 86 0.04 17.06 7.68
CA ARG A 86 0.19 18.47 7.32
C ARG A 86 1.56 18.71 6.69
N SER A 87 1.62 19.62 5.72
CA SER A 87 2.88 20.08 5.13
C SER A 87 3.71 20.83 6.17
N THR A 88 5.01 20.98 5.93
CA THR A 88 5.90 21.70 6.86
C THR A 88 5.56 23.19 6.95
N SER A 89 5.04 23.78 5.87
CA SER A 89 4.52 25.15 5.87
C SER A 89 3.23 25.32 6.67
N GLY A 90 2.55 24.24 7.02
CA GLY A 90 1.24 24.27 7.66
C GLY A 90 0.06 24.53 6.72
N GLU A 91 0.32 25.00 5.49
CA GLU A 91 -0.70 25.42 4.53
C GLU A 91 -1.53 24.25 3.98
N TRP A 92 -0.91 23.09 3.77
CA TRP A 92 -1.57 21.97 3.11
C TRP A 92 -1.82 20.82 4.08
N ILE A 93 -3.01 20.24 4.00
CA ILE A 93 -3.41 19.06 4.77
C ILE A 93 -3.95 18.01 3.80
N ILE A 94 -3.38 16.81 3.85
CA ILE A 94 -3.96 15.63 3.20
C ILE A 94 -4.57 14.75 4.28
N ALA A 95 -5.85 14.45 4.14
CA ALA A 95 -6.59 13.55 5.02
C ALA A 95 -7.11 12.34 4.24
N TRP A 96 -7.21 11.20 4.90
CA TRP A 96 -7.69 9.95 4.31
C TRP A 96 -8.53 9.14 5.29
N GLN A 97 -9.45 8.35 4.74
CA GLN A 97 -10.40 7.55 5.51
C GLN A 97 -10.49 6.14 4.92
N ASP A 98 -9.99 5.14 5.66
CA ASP A 98 -10.12 3.71 5.35
C ASP A 98 -11.52 3.18 5.71
N ARG A 99 -12.57 3.75 5.09
CA ARG A 99 -13.96 3.41 5.39
C ARG A 99 -14.84 3.44 4.14
N ASP A 100 -15.72 2.45 4.04
CA ASP A 100 -16.93 2.51 3.23
C ASP A 100 -17.97 3.39 3.93
N VAL A 101 -18.08 4.64 3.49
CA VAL A 101 -19.04 5.59 4.05
C VAL A 101 -20.49 5.10 3.89
N LYS A 102 -20.82 4.45 2.78
CA LYS A 102 -22.21 4.03 2.48
C LYS A 102 -22.69 2.95 3.45
N ASN A 103 -21.81 1.99 3.77
CA ASN A 103 -22.16 0.84 4.59
C ASN A 103 -21.61 0.93 6.03
N GLY A 104 -20.87 1.99 6.35
CA GLY A 104 -20.31 2.23 7.68
C GLY A 104 -19.13 1.34 8.07
N VAL A 105 -18.55 0.58 7.15
CA VAL A 105 -17.52 -0.45 7.42
C VAL A 105 -16.11 0.12 7.22
N GLY A 106 -15.23 -0.04 8.21
CA GLY A 106 -13.80 0.30 8.12
C GLY A 106 -12.88 -0.92 8.14
N GLY A 107 -11.58 -0.71 7.95
CA GLY A 107 -10.58 -1.77 8.09
C GLY A 107 -10.65 -2.84 6.99
N CYS A 108 -10.19 -4.06 7.29
CA CYS A 108 -10.05 -5.13 6.29
C CYS A 108 -11.38 -5.48 5.63
N ARG A 109 -11.46 -5.31 4.31
CA ARG A 109 -12.66 -5.51 3.51
C ARG A 109 -12.33 -5.80 2.05
N THR A 110 -13.34 -6.29 1.33
CA THR A 110 -13.25 -6.66 -0.10
C THR A 110 -13.98 -5.68 -1.03
N SER A 111 -14.70 -4.72 -0.46
CA SER A 111 -15.46 -3.70 -1.20
C SER A 111 -15.61 -2.44 -0.36
N GLY A 112 -16.20 -1.38 -0.93
CA GLY A 112 -16.41 -0.12 -0.24
C GLY A 112 -15.16 0.74 -0.19
N LYS A 113 -15.01 1.63 -1.17
CA LYS A 113 -13.80 2.44 -1.37
C LYS A 113 -13.66 3.49 -0.29
N GLY A 114 -12.42 3.70 0.15
CA GLY A 114 -12.05 4.80 1.02
C GLY A 114 -11.95 6.13 0.28
N HIS A 115 -11.91 7.20 1.06
CA HIS A 115 -11.94 8.58 0.60
C HIS A 115 -10.68 9.35 1.03
N TYR A 116 -10.39 10.46 0.36
CA TYR A 116 -9.35 11.40 0.77
C TYR A 116 -9.70 12.84 0.42
N VAL A 117 -9.16 13.77 1.19
CA VAL A 117 -9.36 15.22 1.05
C VAL A 117 -8.00 15.92 1.06
N LEU A 118 -7.72 16.71 0.01
CA LEU A 118 -6.68 17.73 0.06
C LEU A 118 -7.32 19.05 0.44
N TYR A 119 -6.85 19.65 1.52
CA TYR A 119 -7.35 20.89 2.07
C TYR A 119 -6.22 21.92 2.13
N ASN A 120 -6.50 23.14 1.68
CA ASN A 120 -5.63 24.29 1.86
C ASN A 120 -6.14 25.08 3.06
N ASP A 121 -5.38 25.05 4.16
CA ASP A 121 -5.75 25.69 5.42
C ASP A 121 -5.53 27.21 5.40
N ARG A 122 -4.71 27.73 4.50
CA ARG A 122 -4.56 29.18 4.33
C ARG A 122 -5.80 29.78 3.67
N GLU A 123 -6.28 29.14 2.61
CA GLU A 123 -7.45 29.54 1.86
C GLU A 123 -8.78 29.01 2.45
N LYS A 124 -8.69 28.17 3.48
CA LYS A 124 -9.83 27.50 4.13
C LYS A 124 -10.73 26.74 3.15
N LYS A 125 -10.13 26.05 2.18
CA LYS A 125 -10.87 25.37 1.09
C LYS A 125 -10.45 23.91 0.89
N ILE A 126 -11.42 23.06 0.58
CA ILE A 126 -11.15 21.73 0.02
C ILE A 126 -10.79 21.89 -1.45
N VAL A 127 -9.58 21.48 -1.81
CA VAL A 127 -9.05 21.57 -3.19
C VAL A 127 -9.35 20.29 -3.96
N VAL A 128 -9.22 19.13 -3.30
CA VAL A 128 -9.46 17.83 -3.92
C VAL A 128 -10.28 16.97 -2.96
N TYR A 129 -11.30 16.31 -3.52
CA TYR A 129 -12.00 15.22 -2.84
C TYR A 129 -12.01 13.98 -3.74
N GLY A 130 -11.40 12.90 -3.27
CA GLY A 130 -11.30 11.65 -4.01
C GLY A 130 -12.01 10.48 -3.34
N LYS A 131 -12.61 9.61 -4.16
CA LYS A 131 -13.37 8.41 -3.73
C LYS A 131 -12.91 7.10 -4.38
N LYS A 132 -11.66 7.06 -4.84
CA LYS A 132 -11.20 6.04 -5.80
C LYS A 132 -10.28 4.98 -5.19
N LEU A 133 -9.83 5.15 -3.96
CA LEU A 133 -8.89 4.24 -3.31
C LEU A 133 -9.64 3.10 -2.60
N GLU A 134 -9.07 1.90 -2.61
CA GLU A 134 -9.74 0.76 -1.97
C GLU A 134 -9.70 0.93 -0.45
N ARG A 135 -8.49 1.06 0.09
CA ARG A 135 -8.18 1.15 1.51
C ARG A 135 -7.00 2.10 1.78
N PRO A 136 -7.21 3.43 1.72
CA PRO A 136 -6.13 4.39 1.94
C PRO A 136 -5.61 4.31 3.38
N ASP A 137 -4.29 4.24 3.54
CA ASP A 137 -3.66 3.84 4.80
C ASP A 137 -2.78 4.94 5.41
N ALA A 138 -1.96 5.59 4.58
CA ALA A 138 -1.09 6.69 4.98
C ALA A 138 -1.01 7.76 3.89
N GLY A 139 -0.72 8.99 4.28
CA GLY A 139 -0.53 10.11 3.36
C GLY A 139 0.55 11.10 3.82
N LYS A 140 1.09 11.84 2.84
CA LYS A 140 2.00 12.98 3.04
C LYS A 140 1.71 14.06 2.01
N VAL A 141 1.95 15.33 2.37
CA VAL A 141 1.74 16.48 1.49
C VAL A 141 2.91 17.46 1.61
N LEU A 142 3.34 18.00 0.48
CA LEU A 142 4.40 18.99 0.36
C LEU A 142 3.84 20.41 0.41
N ASN A 143 4.73 21.39 0.54
CA ASN A 143 4.35 22.81 0.66
C ASN A 143 3.73 23.40 -0.61
N ASN A 144 3.90 22.74 -1.75
CA ASN A 144 3.29 23.11 -3.03
C ASN A 144 1.96 22.36 -3.29
N GLY A 145 1.45 21.62 -2.32
CA GLY A 145 0.21 20.85 -2.44
C GLY A 145 0.34 19.53 -3.19
N VAL A 146 1.52 19.14 -3.68
CA VAL A 146 1.77 17.77 -4.16
C VAL A 146 1.62 16.81 -2.98
N PHE A 147 0.90 15.72 -3.16
CA PHE A 147 0.62 14.77 -2.08
C PHE A 147 0.71 13.33 -2.54
N MET A 148 0.94 12.44 -1.59
CA MET A 148 0.93 11.00 -1.81
C MET A 148 0.00 10.28 -0.85
N LEU A 149 -0.52 9.13 -1.29
CA LEU A 149 -1.34 8.22 -0.51
C LEU A 149 -0.90 6.77 -0.75
N THR A 150 -0.74 5.99 0.31
CA THR A 150 -0.67 4.53 0.25
C THR A 150 -2.08 3.93 0.34
N ASP A 151 -2.27 2.80 -0.31
CA ASP A 151 -3.52 2.04 -0.35
C ASP A 151 -3.22 0.57 -0.07
N ASN A 152 -3.77 0.03 1.02
CA ASN A 152 -3.59 -1.37 1.43
C ASN A 152 -4.39 -2.35 0.58
N ARG A 153 -5.21 -1.85 -0.37
CA ARG A 153 -5.99 -2.65 -1.31
C ARG A 153 -7.03 -3.53 -0.61
N PHE A 154 -7.96 -4.07 -1.39
CA PHE A 154 -8.94 -5.01 -0.89
C PHE A 154 -8.38 -6.42 -0.68
N GLY A 155 -8.98 -7.12 0.28
CA GLY A 155 -8.66 -8.52 0.60
C GLY A 155 -7.51 -8.69 1.59
N ASN A 156 -7.03 -9.93 1.68
CA ASN A 156 -6.03 -10.36 2.67
C ASN A 156 -4.62 -10.52 2.09
N ALA A 157 -4.43 -10.23 0.79
CA ALA A 157 -3.12 -10.32 0.16
C ALA A 157 -2.22 -9.19 0.67
N LEU A 158 -0.93 -9.48 0.86
CA LEU A 158 0.09 -8.46 1.09
C LEU A 158 0.32 -7.71 -0.23
N LYS A 159 -0.49 -6.69 -0.48
CA LYS A 159 -0.45 -5.92 -1.72
C LYS A 159 -0.77 -4.49 -1.39
N SER A 160 0.04 -3.57 -1.85
CA SER A 160 -0.21 -2.15 -1.64
C SER A 160 -0.07 -1.39 -2.95
N SER A 161 -0.69 -0.23 -3.01
CA SER A 161 -0.44 0.76 -4.06
C SER A 161 0.00 2.07 -3.45
N ILE A 162 0.83 2.79 -4.19
CA ILE A 162 1.18 4.17 -3.90
C ILE A 162 0.67 5.04 -5.04
N TYR A 163 0.19 6.22 -4.67
CA TYR A 163 -0.23 7.26 -5.59
C TYR A 163 0.46 8.55 -5.21
N VAL A 164 0.94 9.30 -6.20
CA VAL A 164 1.41 10.68 -6.06
C VAL A 164 0.56 11.54 -6.98
N PHE A 165 0.06 12.64 -6.45
CA PHE A 165 -0.83 13.56 -7.13
C PHE A 165 -0.28 14.97 -7.05
N ASN A 166 -0.58 15.79 -8.06
CA ASN A 166 -0.38 17.22 -7.95
C ASN A 166 -1.48 17.87 -7.10
N ALA A 167 -1.34 19.18 -6.83
CA ALA A 167 -2.30 19.94 -6.03
C ALA A 167 -3.73 20.00 -6.63
N ARG A 168 -3.91 19.64 -7.91
CA ARG A 168 -5.23 19.54 -8.57
C ARG A 168 -5.84 18.14 -8.47
N GLY A 169 -5.12 17.19 -7.88
CA GLY A 169 -5.54 15.80 -7.75
C GLY A 169 -5.28 14.95 -8.99
N GLU A 170 -4.50 15.45 -9.95
CA GLU A 170 -4.08 14.68 -11.12
C GLU A 170 -2.94 13.74 -10.72
N THR A 171 -3.00 12.49 -11.18
CA THR A 171 -1.99 11.48 -10.83
C THR A 171 -0.69 11.73 -11.58
N LEU A 172 0.38 12.01 -10.83
CA LEU A 172 1.75 12.10 -11.34
C LEU A 172 2.39 10.70 -11.40
N PHE A 173 2.18 9.89 -10.35
CA PHE A 173 2.71 8.54 -10.27
C PHE A 173 1.72 7.59 -9.61
N ARG A 174 1.68 6.35 -10.10
CA ARG A 174 0.94 5.26 -9.49
C ARG A 174 1.70 3.97 -9.71
N ARG A 175 1.84 3.16 -8.67
CA ARG A 175 2.36 1.80 -8.78
C ARG A 175 1.78 0.89 -7.72
N THR A 176 1.67 -0.38 -8.07
CA THR A 176 1.23 -1.45 -7.17
C THR A 176 2.39 -2.41 -6.92
N PHE A 177 2.51 -2.88 -5.68
CA PHE A 177 3.56 -3.78 -5.22
C PHE A 177 2.95 -5.03 -4.59
N GLY A 178 3.64 -6.16 -4.69
CA GLY A 178 3.23 -7.45 -4.11
C GLY A 178 3.58 -7.60 -2.63
N THR A 179 3.65 -6.48 -1.90
CA THR A 179 3.88 -6.43 -0.46
C THR A 179 3.32 -5.13 0.11
N ASN A 180 3.22 -5.04 1.44
CA ASN A 180 2.75 -3.84 2.13
C ASN A 180 3.87 -2.80 2.23
N ILE A 181 3.54 -1.54 1.94
CA ILE A 181 4.40 -0.40 2.23
C ILE A 181 4.31 -0.11 3.72
N ALA A 182 5.42 -0.27 4.44
CA ALA A 182 5.49 0.05 5.86
C ALA A 182 5.80 1.52 6.13
N LYS A 183 6.64 2.14 5.28
CA LYS A 183 6.94 3.57 5.34
C LYS A 183 7.04 4.13 3.94
N SER A 184 6.58 5.37 3.78
CA SER A 184 6.72 6.12 2.54
C SER A 184 7.28 7.51 2.86
N HIS A 185 8.12 8.02 1.95
CA HIS A 185 8.65 9.37 2.00
C HIS A 185 8.72 9.96 0.60
N LEU A 186 8.37 11.23 0.48
CA LEU A 186 8.45 12.01 -0.76
C LEU A 186 9.50 13.10 -0.55
N SER A 187 10.42 13.28 -1.49
CA SER A 187 11.41 14.37 -1.45
C SER A 187 10.72 15.73 -1.38
N SER A 188 11.43 16.74 -0.88
CA SER A 188 10.89 18.09 -0.71
C SER A 188 10.36 18.73 -2.00
N GLY A 189 10.94 18.40 -3.15
CA GLY A 189 10.47 18.85 -4.46
C GLY A 189 9.48 17.90 -5.15
N GLY A 190 9.25 16.70 -4.60
CA GLY A 190 8.27 15.74 -5.12
C GLY A 190 8.74 14.90 -6.30
N GLU A 191 10.04 14.85 -6.56
CA GLU A 191 10.67 14.11 -7.67
C GLU A 191 11.04 12.69 -7.29
N VAL A 192 11.33 12.44 -6.02
CA VAL A 192 11.83 11.14 -5.55
C VAL A 192 10.93 10.58 -4.45
N LEU A 193 10.49 9.35 -4.69
CA LEU A 193 9.72 8.55 -3.74
C LEU A 193 10.60 7.47 -3.12
N THR A 194 10.62 7.40 -1.79
CA THR A 194 11.26 6.32 -1.04
C THR A 194 10.20 5.47 -0.35
N LEU A 195 10.22 4.16 -0.59
CA LEU A 195 9.29 3.20 0.01
C LEU A 195 10.07 2.14 0.77
N THR A 196 9.71 1.92 2.03
CA THR A 196 10.19 0.77 2.80
C THR A 196 9.08 -0.26 2.87
N PHE A 197 9.36 -1.47 2.42
CA PHE A 197 8.45 -2.58 2.48
C PHE A 197 8.76 -3.46 3.69
N TRP A 198 7.73 -4.05 4.29
CA TRP A 198 7.89 -4.98 5.41
C TRP A 198 7.19 -6.30 5.12
N GLY A 199 7.94 -7.40 5.34
CA GLY A 199 7.39 -8.75 5.27
C GLY A 199 7.00 -9.16 3.85
N GLY A 200 6.39 -10.35 3.79
CA GLY A 200 6.04 -11.04 2.55
C GLY A 200 7.14 -11.97 2.04
N SER A 201 6.79 -12.81 1.09
CA SER A 201 7.68 -13.73 0.38
C SER A 201 8.09 -13.23 -1.01
N GLY A 202 7.55 -12.07 -1.43
CA GLY A 202 7.82 -11.48 -2.74
C GLY A 202 9.20 -10.85 -2.86
N THR A 203 9.62 -10.58 -4.10
CA THR A 203 10.94 -9.98 -4.41
C THR A 203 11.11 -8.57 -3.84
N GLU A 204 10.03 -7.90 -3.44
CA GLU A 204 10.02 -6.57 -2.85
C GLU A 204 10.10 -6.58 -1.32
N ALA A 205 9.87 -7.74 -0.70
CA ALA A 205 9.83 -7.89 0.75
C ALA A 205 11.13 -7.41 1.41
N ASN A 206 10.99 -6.67 2.51
CA ASN A 206 12.11 -6.20 3.34
C ASN A 206 13.16 -5.37 2.57
N LYS A 207 12.71 -4.56 1.60
CA LYS A 207 13.58 -3.65 0.83
C LYS A 207 13.15 -2.20 1.00
N VAL A 208 14.10 -1.31 0.74
CA VAL A 208 13.86 0.12 0.47
C VAL A 208 14.03 0.36 -1.02
N TYR A 209 13.01 0.93 -1.64
CA TYR A 209 13.05 1.34 -3.04
C TYR A 209 13.13 2.86 -3.09
N THR A 210 14.01 3.37 -3.94
CA THR A 210 14.04 4.78 -4.34
C THR A 210 13.58 4.86 -5.78
N ILE A 211 12.60 5.70 -6.06
CA ILE A 211 11.91 5.77 -7.34
C ILE A 211 11.89 7.22 -7.80
N ASP A 212 12.27 7.44 -9.05
CA ASP A 212 12.11 8.70 -9.73
C ASP A 212 10.66 8.80 -10.25
N ILE A 213 9.94 9.87 -9.87
CA ILE A 213 8.50 10.01 -10.14
C ILE A 213 8.24 10.34 -11.60
N GLU A 214 9.09 11.16 -12.24
CA GLU A 214 8.92 11.59 -13.62
C GLU A 214 9.17 10.45 -14.60
N THR A 215 10.35 9.83 -14.48
CA THR A 215 10.75 8.70 -15.33
C THR A 215 10.09 7.38 -14.92
N LYS A 216 9.49 7.32 -13.72
CA LYS A 216 8.87 6.14 -13.09
C LYS A 216 9.85 4.99 -12.84
N LYS A 217 11.16 5.25 -12.94
CA LYS A 217 12.21 4.25 -12.80
C LYS A 217 12.58 4.05 -11.34
N ILE A 218 12.88 2.79 -10.98
CA ILE A 218 13.49 2.48 -9.68
C ILE A 218 14.97 2.85 -9.77
N ILE A 219 15.38 3.88 -9.05
CA ILE A 219 16.78 4.34 -8.94
C ILE A 219 17.60 3.33 -8.14
N SER A 220 17.05 2.83 -7.03
CA SER A 220 17.78 1.87 -6.19
C SER A 220 16.86 0.91 -5.45
N ARG A 221 17.41 -0.27 -5.11
CA ARG A 221 16.80 -1.29 -4.26
C ARG A 221 17.84 -1.72 -3.25
N LYS A 222 17.58 -1.49 -1.96
CA LYS A 222 18.49 -1.85 -0.87
C LYS A 222 17.74 -2.71 0.16
N PRO A 223 18.42 -3.59 0.91
CA PRO A 223 17.81 -4.21 2.08
C PRO A 223 17.26 -3.14 3.04
N ALA A 224 16.13 -3.43 3.68
CA ALA A 224 15.59 -2.55 4.70
C ALA A 224 16.53 -2.48 5.92
N PRO A 225 16.65 -1.34 6.61
CA PRO A 225 17.60 -1.17 7.71
C PRO A 225 17.49 -2.21 8.82
N HIS A 226 16.27 -2.72 9.08
CA HIS A 226 16.04 -3.77 10.08
C HIS A 226 16.54 -5.16 9.66
N CYS A 227 16.92 -5.34 8.40
CA CYS A 227 17.46 -6.59 7.85
C CYS A 227 18.99 -6.58 7.69
N VAL A 228 19.64 -5.44 7.89
CA VAL A 228 21.11 -5.37 7.85
C VAL A 228 21.63 -5.83 9.22
N LYS A 229 22.29 -6.99 9.26
CA LYS A 229 23.03 -7.41 10.46
C LYS A 229 24.15 -6.39 10.69
N LYS A 230 24.20 -5.83 11.90
CA LYS A 230 25.28 -4.93 12.34
C LYS A 230 26.60 -5.69 12.41
#